data_AF-A0A7W5NFG4-F1
#
_entry.id   AF-A0A7W5NFG4-F1
#
_cell.length_a   1.000
_cell.length_b   1.000
_cell.length_c   1.000
_cell.angle_alpha   90.00
_cell.angle_beta   90.00
_cell.angle_gamma   90.00
#
_symmetry.space_group_name_H-M   'P 1'
#
loop_
_entity.id
_entity.type
_entity.pdbx_description
1 polymer ?
#
loop_
_entity_poly.entity_id
_entity_poly.type
_entity_poly.pdbx_seq_one_letter_code
_entity_poly.pdbx_strand_id
1 'polypeptide(L)'
;MIKVDCHAQLVVRDADGREASLTDVVPLLALVAEEGSIAQAAQRKGLSYRHAWGLLRDVEERLGGALIAKARGRGSVLSELGEAVLRSQRLCAERLHGNLQALASEVASDLNRWLAPDVQDLRIHASHGYAVAALVTALVGDQVPVEIKYRDSADAITALARGECDLAGFHLPRGEFRAACADAYRNWLDPQRHVLIHLTRRKQGLFVERGNPRGIAGLADLARADIRFVNRQPGSGTRLLIDLLLTRIGVDPDRVNGYASAELTHSAIAAFVASGMADVGFGVEPAAHHFGLDFIPIVDEDYYFACERSQLEREPLAAVLELLRGEPFGASVAQLQGYDPGECGTVVPLGEGWLGHAFAA
;
A
#
# COMPACT_ATOMS: atom_id res chain seq x y z
N MET A 1 -7.45 19.01 7.79
CA MET A 1 -7.85 17.72 7.18
C MET A 1 -8.36 16.81 8.26
N ILE A 2 -9.58 16.31 8.10
CA ILE A 2 -10.24 15.42 9.04
C ILE A 2 -9.76 13.99 8.78
N LYS A 3 -9.39 13.29 9.85
CA LYS A 3 -9.22 11.84 9.85
C LYS A 3 -10.44 11.23 10.53
N VAL A 4 -10.92 10.13 9.98
CA VAL A 4 -12.02 9.35 10.56
C VAL A 4 -11.49 7.96 10.83
N ASP A 5 -11.81 7.42 12.00
CA ASP A 5 -11.51 6.06 12.39
C ASP A 5 -12.83 5.36 12.73
N CYS A 6 -13.03 4.16 12.16
CA CYS A 6 -14.19 3.33 12.45
C CYS A 6 -13.76 2.15 13.35
N HIS A 7 -14.43 2.00 14.49
CA HIS A 7 -14.15 0.94 15.45
C HIS A 7 -15.38 0.03 15.60
N ALA A 8 -15.18 -1.28 15.49
CA ALA A 8 -16.19 -2.28 15.84
C ALA A 8 -16.17 -2.53 17.35
N GLN A 9 -17.33 -2.48 18.00
CA GLN A 9 -17.47 -2.84 19.41
C GLN A 9 -18.39 -4.05 19.55
N LEU A 10 -17.94 -5.02 20.34
CA LEU A 10 -18.73 -6.16 20.80
C LEU A 10 -19.25 -5.87 22.20
N VAL A 11 -20.57 -5.79 22.36
CA VAL A 11 -21.24 -5.51 23.63
C VAL A 11 -22.09 -6.72 24.02
N VAL A 12 -21.95 -7.18 25.26
CA VAL A 12 -22.83 -8.19 25.85
C VAL A 12 -23.92 -7.49 26.67
N ARG A 13 -25.16 -7.99 26.56
CA ARG A 13 -26.32 -7.59 27.36
C ARG A 13 -26.79 -8.76 28.19
N ASP A 14 -27.01 -8.53 29.48
CA ASP A 14 -27.68 -9.51 30.34
C ASP A 14 -29.21 -9.42 30.24
N ALA A 15 -29.91 -10.29 30.98
CA ALA A 15 -31.38 -10.35 30.99
C ALA A 15 -32.05 -9.08 31.54
N ASP A 16 -31.33 -8.29 32.34
CA ASP A 16 -31.80 -7.01 32.89
C ASP A 16 -31.47 -5.83 31.97
N GLY A 17 -30.86 -6.09 30.80
CA GLY A 17 -30.46 -5.08 29.82
C GLY A 17 -29.17 -4.33 30.16
N ARG A 18 -28.41 -4.78 31.17
CA ARG A 18 -27.13 -4.17 31.54
C ARG A 18 -26.05 -4.56 30.53
N GLU A 19 -25.24 -3.59 30.14
CA GLU A 19 -24.21 -3.74 29.11
C GLU A 19 -22.81 -3.93 29.68
N ALA A 20 -21.96 -4.65 28.95
CA ALA A 20 -20.51 -4.63 29.12
C ALA A 20 -19.80 -4.77 27.76
N SER A 21 -18.73 -4.00 27.57
CA SER A 21 -17.91 -4.05 26.35
C SER A 21 -16.91 -5.20 26.41
N LEU A 22 -17.10 -6.20 25.54
CA LEU A 22 -16.10 -7.25 25.34
C LEU A 22 -14.84 -6.66 24.69
N THR A 23 -15.00 -5.70 23.79
CA THR A 23 -13.88 -5.04 23.11
C THR A 23 -12.94 -4.36 24.09
N ASP A 24 -13.44 -3.79 25.18
CA ASP A 24 -12.61 -3.09 26.17
C ASP A 24 -11.80 -4.05 27.06
N VAL A 25 -12.34 -5.24 27.35
CA VAL A 25 -11.66 -6.24 28.19
C VAL A 25 -10.65 -7.07 27.41
N VAL A 26 -10.81 -7.24 26.10
CA VAL A 26 -9.94 -8.12 25.28
C VAL A 26 -8.44 -7.75 25.35
N PRO A 27 -8.01 -6.48 25.27
CA PRO A 27 -6.59 -6.15 25.41
C PRO A 27 -6.01 -6.58 26.76
N LEU A 28 -6.82 -6.55 27.82
CA LEU A 28 -6.40 -7.04 29.13
C LEU A 28 -6.29 -8.58 29.13
N LEU A 29 -7.25 -9.29 28.55
CA LEU A 29 -7.20 -10.75 28.42
C LEU A 29 -6.00 -11.24 27.60
N ALA A 30 -5.68 -10.55 26.50
CA ALA A 30 -4.52 -10.87 25.67
C ALA A 30 -3.21 -10.75 26.46
N LEU A 31 -3.03 -9.65 27.21
CA LEU A 31 -1.86 -9.46 28.06
C LEU A 31 -1.81 -10.46 29.22
N VAL A 32 -2.95 -10.86 29.79
CA VAL A 32 -2.96 -11.92 30.82
C VAL A 32 -2.54 -13.27 30.23
N ALA A 33 -2.94 -13.58 29.00
CA ALA A 33 -2.51 -14.80 28.31
C ALA A 33 -1.00 -14.83 28.05
N GLU A 34 -0.38 -13.68 27.77
CA GLU A 34 1.07 -13.54 27.57
C GLU A 34 1.86 -13.60 28.89
N GLU A 35 1.43 -12.84 29.90
CA GLU A 35 2.21 -12.58 31.12
C GLU A 35 1.90 -13.57 32.26
N GLY A 36 0.75 -14.24 32.22
CA GLY A 36 0.26 -15.07 33.34
C GLY A 36 -0.12 -14.27 34.59
N SER A 37 -0.32 -12.95 34.47
CA SER A 37 -0.57 -12.06 35.62
C SER A 37 -1.48 -10.89 35.27
N ILE A 38 -2.61 -10.77 35.98
CA ILE A 38 -3.52 -9.60 35.88
C ILE A 38 -2.79 -8.31 36.28
N ALA A 39 -1.90 -8.37 37.28
CA ALA A 39 -1.21 -7.19 37.77
C ALA A 39 -0.24 -6.61 36.73
N GLN A 40 0.53 -7.49 36.07
CA GLN A 40 1.45 -7.07 34.99
C GLN A 40 0.67 -6.61 33.75
N ALA A 41 -0.40 -7.31 33.40
CA ALA A 41 -1.29 -6.92 32.30
C ALA A 41 -1.91 -5.53 32.53
N ALA A 42 -2.38 -5.26 33.75
CA ALA A 42 -2.91 -3.95 34.14
C ALA A 42 -1.83 -2.85 34.01
N GLN A 43 -0.62 -3.12 34.51
CA GLN A 43 0.51 -2.18 34.42
C GLN A 43 0.88 -1.88 32.96
N ARG A 44 0.98 -2.89 32.09
CA ARG A 44 1.26 -2.70 30.64
C ARG A 44 0.17 -1.87 29.95
N LYS A 45 -1.09 -2.00 30.38
CA LYS A 45 -2.23 -1.21 29.86
C LYS A 45 -2.36 0.18 30.51
N GLY A 46 -1.52 0.53 31.48
CA GLY A 46 -1.62 1.78 32.24
C GLY A 46 -2.85 1.86 33.15
N LEU A 47 -3.43 0.71 33.54
CA LEU A 47 -4.58 0.63 34.43
C LEU A 47 -4.17 0.32 35.86
N SER A 48 -4.95 0.80 36.84
CA SER A 48 -4.81 0.29 38.20
C SER A 48 -5.30 -1.15 38.29
N TYR A 49 -4.69 -1.94 39.19
CA TYR A 49 -5.11 -3.33 39.43
C TYR A 49 -6.60 -3.45 39.75
N ARG A 50 -7.14 -2.52 40.55
CA ARG A 50 -8.56 -2.45 40.88
C ARG A 50 -9.43 -2.22 39.64
N HIS A 51 -9.02 -1.34 38.74
CA HIS A 51 -9.77 -1.05 37.52
C HIS A 51 -9.75 -2.24 36.55
N ALA A 52 -8.59 -2.89 36.39
CA ALA A 52 -8.48 -4.12 35.59
C ALA A 52 -9.39 -5.24 36.12
N TRP A 53 -9.43 -5.42 37.44
CA TRP A 53 -10.37 -6.34 38.07
C TRP A 53 -11.83 -5.94 37.87
N GLY A 54 -12.15 -4.64 37.95
CA GLY A 54 -13.49 -4.13 37.69
C GLY A 54 -13.98 -4.52 36.29
N LEU A 55 -13.17 -4.29 35.26
CA LEU A 55 -13.49 -4.66 33.88
C LEU A 55 -13.75 -6.15 33.71
N LEU A 56 -12.91 -7.00 34.32
CA LEU A 56 -13.09 -8.45 34.29
C LEU A 56 -14.40 -8.85 34.96
N ARG A 57 -14.65 -8.39 36.19
CA ARG A 57 -15.86 -8.76 36.94
C ARG A 57 -17.12 -8.27 36.26
N ASP A 58 -17.09 -7.05 35.69
CA ASP A 58 -18.23 -6.52 34.97
C ASP A 58 -18.62 -7.47 33.83
N VAL A 59 -17.67 -7.86 32.99
CA VAL A 59 -17.93 -8.78 31.88
C VAL A 59 -18.32 -10.19 32.37
N GLU A 60 -17.66 -10.72 33.40
CA GLU A 60 -17.98 -12.02 34.00
C GLU A 60 -19.43 -12.08 34.52
N GLU A 61 -19.91 -11.00 35.16
CA GLU A 61 -21.29 -10.92 35.67
C GLU A 61 -22.32 -10.97 34.55
N ARG A 62 -22.06 -10.36 33.38
CA ARG A 62 -23.01 -10.38 32.25
C ARG A 62 -22.93 -11.68 31.45
N LEU A 63 -21.74 -12.26 31.31
CA LEU A 63 -21.56 -13.54 30.62
C LEU A 63 -21.96 -14.76 31.48
N GLY A 64 -22.05 -14.59 32.80
CA GLY A 64 -22.38 -15.66 33.74
C GLY A 64 -21.25 -16.67 33.98
N GLY A 65 -19.99 -16.29 33.70
CA GLY A 65 -18.84 -17.18 33.85
C GLY A 65 -17.53 -16.44 34.02
N ALA A 66 -16.55 -17.09 34.64
CA ALA A 66 -15.23 -16.51 34.88
C ALA A 66 -14.42 -16.44 33.58
N LEU A 67 -13.73 -15.32 33.34
CA LEU A 67 -12.81 -15.12 32.22
C LEU A 67 -11.39 -15.58 32.55
N ILE A 68 -11.04 -15.57 33.84
CA ILE A 68 -9.74 -15.98 34.35
C ILE A 68 -9.88 -17.24 35.22
N ALA A 69 -9.02 -18.21 35.00
CA ALA A 69 -8.85 -19.39 35.85
C ALA A 69 -7.56 -19.29 36.68
N LYS A 70 -7.56 -19.94 37.85
CA LYS A 70 -6.36 -20.08 38.71
C LYS A 70 -5.59 -21.33 38.30
N ALA A 71 -4.35 -21.18 37.82
CA ALA A 71 -3.46 -22.30 37.55
C ALA A 71 -2.49 -22.50 38.73
N ARG A 72 -2.37 -23.73 39.25
CA ARG A 72 -1.37 -24.07 40.28
C ARG A 72 0.03 -23.74 39.76
N GLY A 73 0.70 -22.79 40.41
CA GLY A 73 2.09 -22.41 40.12
C GLY A 73 2.32 -21.50 38.90
N ARG A 74 1.28 -21.08 38.15
CA ARG A 74 1.42 -20.25 36.93
C ARG A 74 0.67 -18.92 36.95
N GLY A 75 0.13 -18.51 38.10
CA GLY A 75 -0.60 -17.24 38.21
C GLY A 75 -1.99 -17.29 37.56
N SER A 76 -2.35 -16.22 36.85
CA SER A 76 -3.66 -16.03 36.21
C SER A 76 -3.61 -16.49 34.76
N VAL A 77 -4.46 -17.44 34.37
CA VAL A 77 -4.59 -17.91 32.97
C VAL A 77 -6.00 -17.67 32.47
N LEU A 78 -6.20 -17.61 31.15
CA LEU A 78 -7.55 -17.53 30.60
C LEU A 78 -8.35 -18.81 30.90
N SER A 79 -9.63 -18.66 31.19
CA SER A 79 -10.59 -19.77 31.17
C SER A 79 -10.99 -20.09 29.72
N GLU A 80 -11.73 -21.19 29.51
CA GLU A 80 -12.33 -21.50 28.20
C GLU A 80 -13.23 -20.34 27.70
N LEU A 81 -13.96 -19.69 28.60
CA LEU A 81 -14.77 -18.52 28.28
C LEU A 81 -13.90 -17.31 27.92
N GLY A 82 -12.80 -17.07 28.65
CA GLY A 82 -11.84 -16.02 28.33
C GLY A 82 -11.21 -16.21 26.95
N GLU A 83 -10.85 -17.44 26.59
CA GLU A 83 -10.36 -17.78 25.25
C GLU A 83 -11.43 -17.61 24.17
N ALA A 84 -12.69 -17.96 24.45
CA ALA A 84 -13.81 -17.76 23.54
C ALA A 84 -14.09 -16.27 23.26
N VAL A 85 -14.00 -15.41 24.28
CA VAL A 85 -14.12 -13.95 24.14
C VAL A 85 -13.00 -13.41 23.26
N LEU A 86 -11.76 -13.83 23.52
CA LEU A 86 -10.60 -13.37 22.74
C LEU A 86 -10.66 -13.82 21.27
N ARG A 87 -11.09 -15.06 21.00
CA ARG A 87 -11.35 -15.53 19.63
C ARG A 87 -12.46 -14.74 18.94
N SER A 88 -13.55 -14.44 19.65
CA SER A 88 -14.68 -13.68 19.09
C SER A 88 -14.27 -12.29 18.62
N GLN A 89 -13.42 -11.60 19.39
CA GLN A 89 -12.89 -10.30 18.99
C GLN A 89 -11.95 -10.40 17.79
N ARG A 90 -11.08 -11.43 17.72
CA ARG A 90 -10.22 -11.66 16.55
C ARG A 90 -11.04 -11.89 15.28
N LEU A 91 -12.06 -12.75 15.37
CA LEU A 91 -12.98 -13.01 14.25
C LEU A 91 -13.68 -11.73 13.78
N CYS A 92 -14.12 -10.88 14.72
CA CYS A 92 -14.73 -9.59 14.41
C CYS A 92 -13.74 -8.67 13.66
N ALA A 93 -12.51 -8.55 14.15
CA ALA A 93 -11.47 -7.77 13.49
C ALA A 93 -11.15 -8.31 12.09
N GLU A 94 -10.89 -9.61 11.94
CA GLU A 94 -10.57 -10.25 10.66
C GLU A 94 -11.68 -10.04 9.61
N ARG A 95 -12.95 -10.10 10.03
CA ARG A 95 -14.09 -9.93 9.11
C ARG A 95 -14.41 -8.48 8.77
N LEU A 96 -14.20 -7.54 9.69
CA LEU A 96 -14.69 -6.17 9.55
C LEU A 96 -13.58 -5.15 9.29
N HIS A 97 -12.31 -5.47 9.52
CA HIS A 97 -11.22 -4.49 9.46
C HIS A 97 -11.16 -3.76 8.12
N GLY A 98 -11.16 -4.50 7.00
CA GLY A 98 -11.13 -3.90 5.67
C GLY A 98 -12.36 -3.04 5.39
N ASN A 99 -13.56 -3.54 5.72
CA ASN A 99 -14.81 -2.81 5.50
C ASN A 99 -14.90 -1.53 6.34
N LEU A 100 -14.46 -1.56 7.59
CA LEU A 100 -14.45 -0.39 8.47
C LEU A 100 -13.39 0.63 8.03
N GLN A 101 -12.23 0.19 7.54
CA GLN A 101 -11.23 1.09 6.96
C GLN A 101 -11.74 1.76 5.67
N ALA A 102 -12.44 1.01 4.81
CA ALA A 102 -13.07 1.55 3.62
C ALA A 102 -14.11 2.61 3.97
N LEU A 103 -15.02 2.31 4.91
CA LEU A 103 -16.05 3.24 5.38
C LEU A 103 -15.44 4.49 6.03
N ALA A 104 -14.43 4.31 6.89
CA ALA A 104 -13.71 5.41 7.52
C ALA A 104 -13.10 6.35 6.48
N SER A 105 -12.49 5.77 5.44
CA SER A 105 -11.91 6.53 4.33
C SER A 105 -13.00 7.26 3.54
N GLU A 106 -14.10 6.59 3.22
CA GLU A 106 -15.25 7.17 2.52
C GLU A 106 -15.81 8.40 3.27
N VAL A 107 -16.08 8.28 4.56
CA VAL A 107 -16.58 9.39 5.39
C VAL A 107 -15.54 10.51 5.48
N ALA A 108 -14.26 10.17 5.64
CA ALA A 108 -13.19 11.17 5.66
C ALA A 108 -13.13 11.95 4.33
N SER A 109 -13.27 11.25 3.19
CA SER A 109 -13.28 11.86 1.85
C SER A 109 -14.48 12.81 1.69
N ASP A 110 -15.67 12.42 2.11
CA ASP A 110 -16.85 13.28 2.02
C ASP A 110 -16.70 14.55 2.88
N LEU A 111 -16.28 14.41 4.13
CA LEU A 111 -16.07 15.55 5.03
C LEU A 111 -14.94 16.48 4.53
N ASN A 112 -13.83 15.90 4.07
CA ASN A 112 -12.74 16.69 3.51
C ASN A 112 -13.15 17.40 2.21
N ARG A 113 -14.05 16.82 1.41
CA ARG A 113 -14.61 17.48 0.21
C ARG A 113 -15.44 18.70 0.57
N TRP A 114 -16.29 18.61 1.59
CA TRP A 114 -17.09 19.74 2.07
C TRP A 114 -16.27 20.87 2.70
N LEU A 115 -15.13 20.51 3.30
CA LEU A 115 -14.24 21.45 3.99
C LEU A 115 -13.05 21.90 3.15
N ALA A 116 -12.82 21.28 2.00
CA ALA A 116 -11.80 21.71 1.06
C ALA A 116 -12.15 23.14 0.66
N PRO A 117 -11.22 24.10 0.81
CA PRO A 117 -11.42 25.41 0.23
C PRO A 117 -11.55 25.23 -1.30
N ASP A 118 -12.16 26.21 -1.96
CA ASP A 118 -12.27 26.30 -3.42
C ASP A 118 -10.89 26.58 -4.04
N VAL A 119 -9.91 25.72 -3.75
CA VAL A 119 -8.51 25.87 -4.16
C VAL A 119 -8.36 25.20 -5.51
N GLN A 120 -7.89 25.99 -6.47
CA GLN A 120 -7.69 25.63 -7.87
C GLN A 120 -6.47 24.71 -8.11
N ASP A 121 -5.75 24.32 -7.05
CA ASP A 121 -4.50 23.58 -7.15
C ASP A 121 -4.76 22.08 -7.24
N LEU A 122 -4.29 21.46 -8.32
CA LEU A 122 -4.32 20.01 -8.51
C LEU A 122 -3.40 19.32 -7.49
N ARG A 123 -3.94 18.44 -6.64
CA ARG A 123 -3.15 17.69 -5.67
C ARG A 123 -2.81 16.30 -6.20
N ILE A 124 -1.53 16.03 -6.39
CA ILE A 124 -1.01 14.74 -6.87
C ILE A 124 -0.24 14.05 -5.74
N HIS A 125 -0.65 12.84 -5.38
CA HIS A 125 0.17 11.96 -4.54
C HIS A 125 0.67 10.80 -5.39
N ALA A 126 1.97 10.62 -5.52
CA ALA A 126 2.54 9.60 -6.40
C ALA A 126 3.96 9.20 -6.01
N SER A 127 4.44 8.06 -6.49
CA SER A 127 5.85 7.68 -6.32
C SER A 127 6.77 8.50 -7.23
N HIS A 128 8.02 8.66 -6.81
CA HIS A 128 9.06 9.25 -7.65
C HIS A 128 9.18 8.43 -8.95
N GLY A 129 8.91 9.08 -10.10
CA GLY A 129 8.95 8.44 -11.41
C GLY A 129 9.10 9.47 -12.54
N TYR A 130 9.76 9.06 -13.61
CA TYR A 130 10.13 9.94 -14.72
C TYR A 130 8.92 10.56 -15.45
N ALA A 131 7.88 9.77 -15.75
CA ALA A 131 6.66 10.29 -16.38
C ALA A 131 5.85 11.22 -15.45
N VAL A 132 5.88 10.99 -14.13
CA VAL A 132 5.25 11.90 -13.15
C VAL A 132 6.01 13.23 -13.11
N ALA A 133 7.34 13.19 -13.14
CA ALA A 133 8.15 14.40 -13.22
C ALA A 133 7.87 15.18 -14.52
N ALA A 134 7.77 14.48 -15.66
CA ALA A 134 7.39 15.08 -16.95
C ALA A 134 6.00 15.74 -16.88
N LEU A 135 5.02 15.09 -16.24
CA LEU A 135 3.67 15.65 -16.06
C LEU A 135 3.71 16.93 -15.24
N VAL A 136 4.42 16.93 -14.10
CA VAL A 136 4.56 18.13 -13.26
C VAL A 136 5.22 19.27 -14.04
N THR A 137 6.26 18.98 -14.83
CA THR A 137 6.91 19.99 -15.68
C THR A 137 5.93 20.56 -16.72
N ALA A 138 5.12 19.71 -17.36
CA ALA A 138 4.13 20.14 -18.34
C ALA A 138 3.04 21.02 -17.69
N LEU A 139 2.50 20.60 -16.53
CA LEU A 139 1.49 21.36 -15.79
C LEU A 139 1.99 22.74 -15.36
N VAL A 140 3.23 22.83 -14.87
CA VAL A 140 3.86 24.12 -14.52
C VAL A 140 4.05 24.99 -15.77
N GLY A 141 4.42 24.39 -16.91
CA GLY A 141 4.54 25.09 -18.19
C GLY A 141 3.22 25.70 -18.67
N ASP A 142 2.12 24.97 -18.48
CA ASP A 142 0.76 25.40 -18.82
C ASP A 142 0.10 26.26 -17.73
N GLN A 143 0.85 26.64 -16.69
CA GLN A 143 0.40 27.45 -15.56
C GLN A 143 -0.78 26.83 -14.78
N VAL A 144 -0.90 25.51 -14.80
CA VAL A 144 -1.86 24.77 -13.96
C VAL A 144 -1.27 24.68 -12.55
N PRO A 145 -1.89 25.27 -11.52
CA PRO A 145 -1.39 25.18 -10.15
C PRO A 145 -1.40 23.71 -9.70
N VAL A 146 -0.27 23.22 -9.20
CA VAL A 146 -0.10 21.81 -8.81
C VAL A 146 0.66 21.69 -7.49
N GLU A 147 0.13 20.88 -6.58
CA GLU A 147 0.82 20.41 -5.38
C GLU A 147 1.13 18.93 -5.54
N ILE A 148 2.42 18.55 -5.54
CA ILE A 148 2.84 17.15 -5.56
C ILE A 148 3.42 16.72 -4.21
N LYS A 149 2.96 15.58 -3.70
CA LYS A 149 3.58 14.88 -2.57
C LYS A 149 4.04 13.49 -2.99
N TYR A 150 5.33 13.22 -2.79
CA TYR A 150 5.89 11.92 -3.11
C TYR A 150 5.59 10.89 -2.03
N ARG A 151 4.87 9.82 -2.39
CA ARG A 151 4.47 8.70 -1.53
C ARG A 151 4.57 7.38 -2.30
N ASP A 152 4.65 6.25 -1.61
CA ASP A 152 4.47 4.97 -2.31
C ASP A 152 3.02 4.79 -2.81
N SER A 153 2.79 3.76 -3.62
CA SER A 153 1.48 3.51 -4.23
C SER A 153 0.37 3.27 -3.20
N ALA A 154 0.64 2.54 -2.11
CA ALA A 154 -0.40 2.23 -1.12
C ALA A 154 -0.80 3.51 -0.34
N ASP A 155 0.18 4.31 0.04
CA ASP A 155 -0.03 5.59 0.71
C ASP A 155 -0.73 6.61 -0.19
N ALA A 156 -0.41 6.65 -1.49
CA ALA A 156 -1.08 7.50 -2.46
C ALA A 156 -2.55 7.12 -2.62
N ILE A 157 -2.85 5.83 -2.79
CA ILE A 157 -4.23 5.34 -2.90
C ILE A 157 -5.03 5.61 -1.62
N THR A 158 -4.43 5.37 -0.44
CA THR A 158 -5.08 5.65 0.85
C THR A 158 -5.38 7.14 1.00
N ALA A 159 -4.50 8.00 0.50
CA ALA A 159 -4.70 9.45 0.52
C ALA A 159 -5.86 9.89 -0.39
N LEU A 160 -6.00 9.31 -1.59
CA LEU A 160 -7.18 9.53 -2.43
C LEU A 160 -8.46 9.10 -1.73
N ALA A 161 -8.45 7.90 -1.15
CA ALA A 161 -9.61 7.36 -0.42
C ALA A 161 -10.06 8.26 0.74
N ARG A 162 -9.15 9.06 1.31
CA ARG A 162 -9.41 10.04 2.38
C ARG A 162 -9.69 11.47 1.88
N GLY A 163 -9.67 11.70 0.56
CA GLY A 163 -9.85 13.03 -0.04
C GLY A 163 -8.65 13.97 0.12
N GLU A 164 -7.45 13.43 0.39
CA GLU A 164 -6.24 14.23 0.59
C GLU A 164 -5.62 14.70 -0.73
N CYS A 165 -5.89 14.00 -1.84
CA CYS A 165 -5.40 14.33 -3.18
C CYS A 165 -6.47 14.07 -4.26
N ASP A 166 -6.25 14.63 -5.46
CA ASP A 166 -7.15 14.50 -6.62
C ASP A 166 -6.69 13.38 -7.55
N LEU A 167 -5.36 13.17 -7.64
CA LEU A 167 -4.73 12.09 -8.39
C LEU A 167 -3.83 11.27 -7.47
N ALA A 168 -4.04 9.96 -7.45
CA ALA A 168 -3.16 9.01 -6.75
C ALA A 168 -2.43 8.08 -7.74
N GLY A 169 -1.12 8.21 -7.81
CA GLY A 169 -0.26 7.44 -8.71
C GLY A 169 0.08 6.05 -8.17
N PHE A 170 -0.16 5.03 -8.97
CA PHE A 170 0.24 3.66 -8.68
C PHE A 170 0.48 2.89 -9.99
N HIS A 171 0.95 1.65 -9.88
CA HIS A 171 1.29 0.84 -11.04
C HIS A 171 0.90 -0.61 -10.83
N LEU A 172 0.62 -1.30 -11.95
CA LEU A 172 0.26 -2.71 -11.97
C LEU A 172 1.08 -3.44 -13.03
N PRO A 173 1.72 -4.58 -12.69
CA PRO A 173 2.41 -5.37 -13.69
C PRO A 173 1.41 -5.90 -14.72
N ARG A 174 1.87 -6.13 -15.95
CA ARG A 174 1.14 -6.90 -16.94
C ARG A 174 1.48 -8.38 -16.77
N GLY A 175 0.50 -9.25 -17.00
CA GLY A 175 0.65 -10.70 -16.87
C GLY A 175 0.11 -11.26 -15.55
N GLU A 176 0.64 -12.41 -15.15
CA GLU A 176 0.04 -13.28 -14.13
C GLU A 176 -0.10 -12.63 -12.75
N PHE A 177 0.79 -11.70 -12.38
CA PHE A 177 0.81 -11.06 -11.07
C PHE A 177 -0.11 -9.84 -10.94
N ARG A 178 -0.75 -9.41 -12.03
CA ARG A 178 -1.56 -8.19 -12.03
C ARG A 178 -2.63 -8.20 -10.96
N ALA A 179 -3.42 -9.28 -10.91
CA ALA A 179 -4.52 -9.41 -9.97
C ALA A 179 -4.04 -9.40 -8.51
N ALA A 180 -2.95 -10.13 -8.22
CA ALA A 180 -2.34 -10.19 -6.90
C ALA A 180 -1.82 -8.81 -6.45
N CYS A 181 -1.19 -8.05 -7.34
CA CYS A 181 -0.77 -6.68 -7.03
C CYS A 181 -1.96 -5.72 -6.86
N ALA A 182 -3.03 -5.89 -7.65
CA ALA A 182 -4.24 -5.08 -7.54
C ALA A 182 -5.00 -5.32 -6.22
N ASP A 183 -4.94 -6.54 -5.67
CA ASP A 183 -5.54 -6.87 -4.37
C ASP A 183 -5.03 -5.97 -3.24
N ALA A 184 -3.77 -5.49 -3.34
CA ALA A 184 -3.19 -4.57 -2.36
C ALA A 184 -3.94 -3.24 -2.25
N TYR A 185 -4.70 -2.84 -3.27
CA TYR A 185 -5.39 -1.53 -3.33
C TYR A 185 -6.91 -1.64 -3.26
N ARG A 186 -7.47 -2.84 -3.38
CA ARG A 186 -8.91 -3.07 -3.59
C ARG A 186 -9.78 -2.54 -2.44
N ASN A 187 -9.26 -2.54 -1.21
CA ASN A 187 -10.00 -2.06 -0.03
C ASN A 187 -10.17 -0.54 0.02
N TRP A 188 -9.42 0.22 -0.78
CA TRP A 188 -9.43 1.68 -0.77
C TRP A 188 -10.05 2.29 -2.03
N LEU A 189 -10.25 1.49 -3.08
CA LEU A 189 -10.79 1.95 -4.35
C LEU A 189 -12.13 1.29 -4.65
N ASP A 190 -13.18 2.09 -4.51
CA ASP A 190 -14.54 1.74 -4.93
C ASP A 190 -14.70 1.85 -6.46
N PRO A 191 -15.07 0.78 -7.19
CA PRO A 191 -15.32 0.80 -8.64
C PRO A 191 -16.45 1.73 -9.12
N GLN A 192 -17.39 2.08 -8.25
CA GLN A 192 -18.50 2.99 -8.59
C GLN A 192 -18.03 4.45 -8.56
N ARG A 193 -17.19 4.78 -7.58
CA ARG A 193 -16.68 6.14 -7.34
C ARG A 193 -15.40 6.44 -8.10
N HIS A 194 -14.49 5.48 -8.21
CA HIS A 194 -13.16 5.72 -8.76
C HIS A 194 -13.00 5.20 -10.18
N VAL A 195 -12.11 5.86 -10.89
CA VAL A 195 -11.66 5.52 -12.25
C VAL A 195 -10.16 5.70 -12.35
N LEU A 196 -9.58 5.05 -13.36
CA LEU A 196 -8.15 5.15 -13.62
C LEU A 196 -7.89 6.00 -14.85
N ILE A 197 -6.81 6.76 -14.84
CA ILE A 197 -6.24 7.46 -15.99
C ILE A 197 -4.90 6.78 -16.28
N HIS A 198 -4.76 6.19 -17.46
CA HIS A 198 -3.50 5.58 -17.88
C HIS A 198 -2.48 6.69 -18.18
N LEU A 199 -1.32 6.63 -17.53
CA LEU A 199 -0.24 7.60 -17.74
C LEU A 199 0.72 7.08 -18.81
N THR A 200 1.20 5.85 -18.63
CA THR A 200 2.19 5.24 -19.51
C THR A 200 2.35 3.77 -19.16
N ARG A 201 2.74 2.96 -20.14
CA ARG A 201 3.30 1.64 -19.91
C ARG A 201 4.81 1.76 -19.80
N ARG A 202 5.44 1.03 -18.89
CA ARG A 202 6.89 1.09 -18.72
C ARG A 202 7.51 -0.26 -18.39
N LYS A 203 8.80 -0.39 -18.66
CA LYS A 203 9.60 -1.58 -18.34
C LYS A 203 10.21 -1.50 -16.95
N GLN A 204 10.06 -2.58 -16.19
CA GLN A 204 10.90 -2.87 -15.02
C GLN A 204 11.87 -4.01 -15.34
N GLY A 205 13.06 -3.92 -14.78
CA GLY A 205 14.14 -4.84 -15.08
C GLY A 205 15.35 -4.67 -14.19
N LEU A 206 16.38 -5.46 -14.48
CA LEU A 206 17.61 -5.47 -13.73
C LEU A 206 18.56 -4.39 -14.25
N PHE A 207 19.16 -3.66 -13.31
CA PHE A 207 20.25 -2.75 -13.56
C PHE A 207 21.54 -3.51 -13.35
N VAL A 208 22.40 -3.57 -14.35
CA VAL A 208 23.70 -4.23 -14.26
C VAL A 208 24.80 -3.28 -14.75
N GLU A 209 26.00 -3.47 -14.24
CA GLU A 209 27.16 -2.71 -14.71
C GLU A 209 27.32 -2.84 -16.23
N ARG A 210 27.75 -1.76 -16.89
CA ARG A 210 27.96 -1.71 -18.33
C ARG A 210 28.86 -2.86 -18.80
N GLY A 211 28.42 -3.59 -19.83
CA GLY A 211 29.09 -4.78 -20.33
C GLY A 211 28.81 -6.05 -19.53
N ASN A 212 28.02 -5.97 -18.46
CA ASN A 212 27.55 -7.09 -17.63
C ASN A 212 28.68 -8.07 -17.22
N PRO A 213 29.73 -7.60 -16.50
CA PRO A 213 30.91 -8.41 -16.17
C PRO A 213 30.61 -9.64 -15.31
N ARG A 214 29.47 -9.65 -14.61
CA ARG A 214 29.00 -10.77 -13.78
C ARG A 214 28.18 -11.81 -14.56
N GLY A 215 27.90 -11.55 -15.84
CA GLY A 215 27.14 -12.46 -16.71
C GLY A 215 25.72 -12.71 -16.22
N ILE A 216 25.05 -11.69 -15.68
CA ILE A 216 23.67 -11.79 -15.17
C ILE A 216 22.73 -11.83 -16.37
N ALA A 217 21.94 -12.89 -16.51
CA ALA A 217 20.97 -13.06 -17.59
C ALA A 217 19.53 -12.79 -17.15
N GLY A 218 19.24 -12.91 -15.85
CA GLY A 218 17.91 -12.65 -15.32
C GLY A 218 17.78 -12.89 -13.82
N LEU A 219 16.53 -12.96 -13.33
CA LEU A 219 16.24 -13.07 -11.90
C LEU A 219 16.79 -14.33 -11.24
N ALA A 220 16.95 -15.44 -11.98
CA ALA A 220 17.50 -16.68 -11.44
C ALA A 220 18.96 -16.51 -10.94
N ASP A 221 19.72 -15.58 -11.54
CA ASP A 221 21.10 -15.30 -11.12
C ASP A 221 21.19 -14.65 -9.74
N LEU A 222 20.08 -14.09 -9.21
CA LEU A 222 20.05 -13.54 -7.84
C LEU A 222 20.20 -14.63 -6.77
N ALA A 223 20.04 -15.91 -7.12
CA ALA A 223 20.34 -17.03 -6.23
C ALA A 223 21.84 -17.32 -6.07
N ARG A 224 22.70 -16.70 -6.90
CA ARG A 224 24.14 -16.88 -6.83
C ARG A 224 24.72 -16.10 -5.64
N ALA A 225 25.61 -16.75 -4.89
CA ALA A 225 26.22 -16.13 -3.70
C ALA A 225 27.19 -14.98 -4.03
N ASP A 226 27.74 -14.94 -5.25
CA ASP A 226 28.72 -13.93 -5.70
C ASP A 226 28.08 -12.63 -6.21
N ILE A 227 26.74 -12.55 -6.23
CA ILE A 227 25.98 -11.40 -6.72
C ILE A 227 25.39 -10.62 -5.55
N ARG A 228 25.77 -9.34 -5.39
CA ARG A 228 25.17 -8.43 -4.40
C ARG A 228 24.00 -7.68 -5.04
N PHE A 229 22.82 -7.85 -4.48
CA PHE A 229 21.61 -7.17 -4.92
C PHE A 229 21.28 -5.97 -4.04
N VAL A 230 20.71 -4.92 -4.63
CA VAL A 230 20.06 -3.82 -3.91
C VAL A 230 18.61 -3.67 -4.36
N ASN A 231 17.69 -3.66 -3.40
CA ASN A 231 16.26 -3.72 -3.64
C ASN A 231 15.56 -2.38 -3.37
N ARG A 232 14.29 -2.25 -3.73
CA ARG A 232 13.43 -1.15 -3.26
C ARG A 232 12.93 -1.40 -1.84
N GLN A 233 12.54 -0.32 -1.16
CA GLN A 233 12.03 -0.37 0.20
C GLN A 233 10.81 -1.30 0.35
N PRO A 234 10.69 -2.01 1.49
CA PRO A 234 9.46 -2.72 1.86
C PRO A 234 8.21 -1.84 1.71
N GLY A 235 7.11 -2.44 1.26
CA GLY A 235 5.84 -1.73 1.01
C GLY A 235 5.72 -1.08 -0.37
N SER A 236 6.82 -0.88 -1.10
CA SER A 236 6.73 -0.37 -2.48
C SER A 236 6.14 -1.42 -3.45
N GLY A 237 5.41 -0.96 -4.47
CA GLY A 237 4.87 -1.87 -5.49
C GLY A 237 5.96 -2.64 -6.25
N THR A 238 7.14 -2.02 -6.43
CA THR A 238 8.32 -2.69 -7.02
C THR A 238 8.81 -3.83 -6.12
N ARG A 239 8.81 -3.65 -4.79
CA ARG A 239 9.20 -4.68 -3.83
C ARG A 239 8.22 -5.86 -3.86
N LEU A 240 6.92 -5.59 -3.86
CA LEU A 240 5.90 -6.62 -4.00
C LEU A 240 6.09 -7.44 -5.28
N LEU A 241 6.34 -6.77 -6.41
CA LEU A 241 6.53 -7.44 -7.70
C LEU A 241 7.75 -8.35 -7.71
N ILE A 242 8.90 -7.90 -7.20
CA ILE A 242 10.10 -8.73 -7.17
C ILE A 242 9.97 -9.91 -6.19
N ASP A 243 9.28 -9.75 -5.05
CA ASP A 243 8.98 -10.84 -4.13
C ASP A 243 8.18 -11.95 -4.85
N LEU A 244 7.15 -11.57 -5.64
CA LEU A 244 6.33 -12.49 -6.42
C LEU A 244 7.14 -13.18 -7.54
N LEU A 245 7.95 -12.42 -8.27
CA LEU A 245 8.75 -12.93 -9.37
C LEU A 245 9.81 -13.93 -8.90
N LEU A 246 10.49 -13.66 -7.78
CA LEU A 246 11.48 -14.58 -7.19
C LEU A 246 10.82 -15.87 -6.70
N THR A 247 9.72 -15.74 -5.97
CA THR A 247 8.93 -16.89 -5.49
C THR A 247 8.49 -17.77 -6.66
N ARG A 248 8.04 -17.16 -7.77
CA ARG A 248 7.57 -17.86 -8.97
C ARG A 248 8.64 -18.75 -9.61
N ILE A 249 9.90 -18.35 -9.55
CA ILE A 249 11.03 -19.10 -10.11
C ILE A 249 11.73 -19.98 -9.06
N GLY A 250 11.20 -20.06 -7.84
CA GLY A 250 11.75 -20.87 -6.76
C GLY A 250 13.02 -20.30 -6.11
N VAL A 251 13.27 -19.00 -6.28
CA VAL A 251 14.36 -18.30 -5.58
C VAL A 251 13.80 -17.75 -4.28
N ASP A 252 14.37 -18.22 -3.17
CA ASP A 252 14.05 -17.76 -1.83
C ASP A 252 14.64 -16.34 -1.61
N PRO A 253 13.80 -15.30 -1.41
CA PRO A 253 14.28 -13.93 -1.19
C PRO A 253 15.25 -13.79 -0.02
N ASP A 254 15.09 -14.59 1.04
CA ASP A 254 15.96 -14.55 2.22
C ASP A 254 17.38 -15.07 1.94
N ARG A 255 17.54 -15.79 0.82
CA ARG A 255 18.84 -16.31 0.36
C ARG A 255 19.51 -15.42 -0.68
N VAL A 256 18.85 -14.36 -1.14
CA VAL A 256 19.45 -13.39 -2.06
C VAL A 256 20.41 -12.50 -1.28
N ASN A 257 21.68 -12.48 -1.69
CA ASN A 257 22.70 -11.67 -1.04
C ASN A 257 22.39 -10.17 -1.22
N GLY A 258 22.19 -9.48 -0.10
CA GLY A 258 21.82 -8.05 -0.09
C GLY A 258 20.32 -7.77 -0.17
N TYR A 259 19.44 -8.77 -0.04
CA TYR A 259 17.98 -8.56 -0.18
C TYR A 259 17.38 -7.51 0.77
N ALA A 260 17.96 -7.37 1.97
CA ALA A 260 17.57 -6.37 2.96
C ALA A 260 18.15 -4.96 2.66
N SER A 261 19.18 -4.86 1.81
CA SER A 261 19.74 -3.58 1.36
C SER A 261 18.72 -2.91 0.44
N ALA A 262 18.24 -1.74 0.83
CA ALA A 262 17.15 -1.10 0.12
C ALA A 262 17.32 0.42 -0.06
N GLU A 263 16.88 0.91 -1.21
CA GLU A 263 16.83 2.34 -1.53
C GLU A 263 15.41 2.81 -1.84
N LEU A 264 15.19 4.12 -1.72
CA LEU A 264 13.86 4.73 -1.78
C LEU A 264 13.38 5.07 -3.20
N THR A 265 14.30 5.21 -4.17
CA THR A 265 13.99 5.64 -5.54
C THR A 265 14.71 4.79 -6.58
N HIS A 266 14.18 4.73 -7.79
CA HIS A 266 14.84 4.01 -8.89
C HIS A 266 16.22 4.60 -9.22
N SER A 267 16.36 5.92 -9.14
CA SER A 267 17.64 6.61 -9.34
C SER A 267 18.65 6.25 -8.25
N ALA A 268 18.23 6.11 -6.98
CA ALA A 268 19.11 5.71 -5.90
C ALA A 268 19.61 4.26 -6.08
N ILE A 269 18.73 3.33 -6.49
CA ILE A 269 19.13 1.96 -6.87
C ILE A 269 20.18 1.99 -7.98
N ALA A 270 19.93 2.73 -9.06
CA ALA A 270 20.85 2.83 -10.19
C ALA A 270 22.19 3.46 -9.77
N ALA A 271 22.19 4.53 -8.98
CA ALA A 271 23.40 5.13 -8.44
C ALA A 271 24.22 4.16 -7.57
N PHE A 272 23.54 3.33 -6.77
CA PHE A 272 24.15 2.34 -5.89
C PHE A 272 24.84 1.20 -6.67
N VAL A 273 24.26 0.78 -7.80
CA VAL A 273 24.91 -0.18 -8.71
C VAL A 273 26.07 0.50 -9.46
N ALA A 274 25.87 1.71 -9.97
CA ALA A 274 26.88 2.46 -10.70
C ALA A 274 28.12 2.81 -9.84
N SER A 275 27.96 2.93 -8.52
CA SER A 275 29.07 3.14 -7.58
C SER A 275 29.80 1.85 -7.19
N GLY A 276 29.36 0.67 -7.67
CA GLY A 276 29.92 -0.63 -7.33
C GLY A 276 29.54 -1.14 -5.93
N MET A 277 28.61 -0.47 -5.24
CA MET A 277 28.14 -0.89 -3.91
C MET A 277 27.25 -2.14 -4.00
N ALA A 278 26.57 -2.36 -5.13
CA ALA A 278 25.91 -3.60 -5.51
C ALA A 278 26.31 -4.01 -6.94
N ASP A 279 26.13 -5.29 -7.27
CA ASP A 279 26.37 -5.82 -8.62
C ASP A 279 25.09 -5.72 -9.48
N VAL A 280 23.91 -5.71 -8.85
CA VAL A 280 22.61 -5.66 -9.53
C VAL A 280 21.54 -4.95 -8.70
N GLY A 281 20.66 -4.24 -9.38
CA GLY A 281 19.47 -3.61 -8.79
C GLY A 281 18.22 -3.86 -9.63
N PHE A 282 17.04 -3.48 -9.15
CA PHE A 282 15.78 -3.63 -9.88
C PHE A 282 14.97 -2.33 -9.93
N GLY A 283 14.50 -1.95 -11.12
CA GLY A 283 13.71 -0.73 -11.29
C GLY A 283 13.38 -0.42 -12.74
N VAL A 284 13.05 0.85 -13.01
CA VAL A 284 12.64 1.31 -14.34
C VAL A 284 13.81 1.68 -15.24
N GLU A 285 13.70 1.37 -16.53
CA GLU A 285 14.76 1.51 -17.54
C GLU A 285 15.43 2.90 -17.64
N PRO A 286 14.71 4.05 -17.55
CA PRO A 286 15.35 5.36 -17.64
C PRO A 286 16.40 5.61 -16.55
N ALA A 287 16.27 4.96 -15.39
CA ALA A 287 17.27 5.07 -14.33
C ALA A 287 18.58 4.38 -14.72
N ALA A 288 18.52 3.17 -15.30
CA ALA A 288 19.72 2.50 -15.79
C ALA A 288 20.45 3.36 -16.84
N HIS A 289 19.71 3.88 -17.82
CA HIS A 289 20.25 4.72 -18.88
C HIS A 289 20.91 6.00 -18.34
N HIS A 290 20.25 6.70 -17.40
CA HIS A 290 20.77 7.92 -16.79
C HIS A 290 22.12 7.72 -16.08
N PHE A 291 22.32 6.55 -15.47
CA PHE A 291 23.56 6.19 -14.76
C PHE A 291 24.54 5.38 -15.62
N GLY A 292 24.29 5.23 -16.92
CA GLY A 292 25.18 4.53 -17.86
C GLY A 292 25.29 3.02 -17.62
N LEU A 293 24.27 2.43 -16.99
CA LEU A 293 24.16 1.00 -16.73
C LEU A 293 23.47 0.28 -17.89
N ASP A 294 23.75 -1.01 -18.02
CA ASP A 294 22.97 -1.87 -18.91
C ASP A 294 21.67 -2.30 -18.22
N PHE A 295 20.63 -2.55 -19.03
CA PHE A 295 19.30 -2.89 -18.55
C PHE A 295 18.83 -4.23 -19.11
N ILE A 296 18.35 -5.11 -18.23
CA ILE A 296 17.76 -6.39 -18.61
C ILE A 296 16.25 -6.32 -18.33
N PRO A 297 15.39 -6.19 -19.36
CA PRO A 297 13.94 -6.06 -19.16
C PRO A 297 13.35 -7.36 -18.62
N ILE A 298 12.46 -7.25 -17.62
CA ILE A 298 11.81 -8.41 -16.97
C ILE A 298 10.30 -8.37 -17.15
N VAL A 299 9.68 -7.21 -16.96
CA VAL A 299 8.22 -7.08 -16.91
C VAL A 299 7.78 -5.71 -17.39
N ASP A 300 6.71 -5.68 -18.19
CA ASP A 300 5.98 -4.45 -18.52
C ASP A 300 4.95 -4.17 -17.43
N GLU A 301 4.79 -2.91 -17.04
CA GLU A 301 3.76 -2.47 -16.11
C GLU A 301 3.02 -1.26 -16.64
N ASP A 302 1.74 -1.16 -16.28
CA ASP A 302 0.92 0.01 -16.56
C ASP A 302 0.96 0.94 -15.33
N TYR A 303 1.25 2.21 -15.56
CA TYR A 303 1.18 3.25 -14.54
C TYR A 303 -0.14 4.02 -14.69
N TYR A 304 -0.85 4.16 -13.59
CA TYR A 304 -2.14 4.84 -13.54
C TYR A 304 -2.14 5.97 -12.51
N PHE A 305 -3.02 6.94 -12.73
CA PHE A 305 -3.60 7.74 -11.66
C PHE A 305 -5.01 7.25 -11.36
N ALA A 306 -5.29 6.93 -10.10
CA ALA A 306 -6.66 6.81 -9.61
C ALA A 306 -7.22 8.20 -9.26
N CYS A 307 -8.49 8.42 -9.56
CA CYS A 307 -9.21 9.66 -9.22
C CYS A 307 -10.72 9.40 -9.04
N GLU A 308 -11.42 10.39 -8.51
CA GLU A 308 -12.88 10.38 -8.37
C GLU A 308 -13.56 10.61 -9.72
N ARG A 309 -14.46 9.70 -10.12
CA ARG A 309 -15.22 9.76 -11.39
C ARG A 309 -15.94 11.08 -11.56
N SER A 310 -16.54 11.61 -10.49
CA SER A 310 -17.30 12.85 -10.52
C SER A 310 -16.45 14.09 -10.82
N GLN A 311 -15.13 13.99 -10.73
CA GLN A 311 -14.20 15.09 -10.94
C GLN A 311 -13.64 15.15 -12.37
N LEU A 312 -13.79 14.10 -13.19
CA LEU A 312 -13.14 14.01 -14.52
C LEU A 312 -13.45 15.20 -15.45
N GLU A 313 -14.69 15.71 -15.40
CA GLU A 313 -15.16 16.81 -16.26
C GLU A 313 -15.02 18.19 -15.58
N ARG A 314 -14.43 18.24 -14.39
CA ARG A 314 -14.26 19.46 -13.60
C ARG A 314 -12.80 19.88 -13.61
N GLU A 315 -12.57 21.18 -13.58
CA GLU A 315 -11.23 21.69 -13.33
C GLU A 315 -10.75 21.32 -11.91
N PRO A 316 -9.44 21.08 -11.71
CA PRO A 316 -8.36 21.11 -12.73
C PRO A 316 -8.18 19.80 -13.52
N LEU A 317 -8.98 18.76 -13.25
CA LEU A 317 -8.75 17.42 -13.78
C LEU A 317 -9.08 17.29 -15.28
N ALA A 318 -10.04 18.08 -15.77
CA ALA A 318 -10.34 18.19 -17.20
C ALA A 318 -9.10 18.65 -18.00
N ALA A 319 -8.45 19.74 -17.57
CA ALA A 319 -7.22 20.23 -18.19
C ALA A 319 -6.08 19.20 -18.14
N VAL A 320 -5.94 18.45 -17.04
CA VAL A 320 -4.94 17.38 -16.95
C VAL A 320 -5.19 16.29 -17.99
N LEU A 321 -6.45 15.87 -18.18
CA LEU A 321 -6.79 14.87 -19.18
C LEU A 321 -6.49 15.35 -20.60
N GLU A 322 -6.77 16.62 -20.90
CA GLU A 322 -6.43 17.22 -22.20
C GLU A 322 -4.91 17.25 -22.42
N LEU A 323 -4.14 17.67 -21.40
CA LEU A 323 -2.68 17.67 -21.44
C LEU A 323 -2.13 16.27 -21.67
N LEU A 324 -2.62 15.26 -20.93
CA LEU A 324 -2.17 13.87 -21.07
C LEU A 324 -2.46 13.28 -22.46
N ARG A 325 -3.57 13.70 -23.08
CA ARG A 325 -3.93 13.30 -24.46
C ARG A 325 -3.21 14.12 -25.53
N GLY A 326 -2.56 15.21 -25.14
CA GLY A 326 -1.82 16.08 -26.03
C GLY A 326 -0.58 15.40 -26.60
N GLU A 327 -0.34 15.60 -27.90
CA GLU A 327 0.85 15.11 -28.58
C GLU A 327 2.17 15.57 -27.91
N PRO A 328 2.31 16.83 -27.44
CA PRO A 328 3.54 17.27 -26.79
C PRO A 328 3.90 16.45 -25.55
N PHE A 329 2.90 16.10 -24.73
CA PHE A 329 3.14 15.30 -23.53
C PHE A 329 3.51 13.86 -23.92
N GLY A 330 2.77 13.25 -24.84
CA GLY A 330 3.09 11.91 -25.35
C GLY A 330 4.51 11.84 -25.93
N ALA A 331 4.92 12.83 -26.72
CA ALA A 331 6.27 12.92 -27.26
C ALA A 331 7.35 13.03 -26.17
N SER A 332 7.08 13.78 -25.10
CA SER A 332 8.01 13.88 -23.95
C SER A 332 8.20 12.54 -23.24
N VAL A 333 7.11 11.76 -23.07
CA VAL A 333 7.16 10.45 -22.43
C VAL A 333 7.84 9.42 -23.34
N ALA A 334 7.63 9.49 -24.66
CA ALA A 334 8.28 8.61 -25.64
C ALA A 334 9.83 8.75 -25.67
N GLN A 335 10.38 9.85 -25.16
CA GLN A 335 11.83 10.02 -25.03
C GLN A 335 12.43 9.25 -23.84
N LEU A 336 11.59 8.77 -22.91
CA LEU A 336 12.01 7.96 -21.78
C LEU A 336 12.19 6.50 -22.22
N GLN A 337 13.40 5.95 -22.03
CA GLN A 337 13.70 4.57 -22.46
C GLN A 337 12.78 3.58 -21.74
N GLY A 338 12.24 2.61 -22.48
CA GLY A 338 11.34 1.60 -21.92
C GLY A 338 9.94 2.10 -21.58
N TYR A 339 9.56 3.33 -21.94
CA TYR A 339 8.22 3.88 -21.73
C TYR A 339 7.44 3.95 -23.05
N ASP A 340 6.13 3.71 -22.97
CA ASP A 340 5.18 3.75 -24.07
C ASP A 340 3.98 4.63 -23.68
N PRO A 341 3.77 5.77 -24.35
CA PRO A 341 2.66 6.69 -24.08
C PRO A 341 1.39 6.38 -24.88
N GLY A 342 1.30 5.25 -25.60
CA GLY A 342 0.21 5.00 -26.55
C GLY A 342 -1.21 5.04 -25.99
N GLU A 343 -1.38 4.82 -24.68
CA GLU A 343 -2.67 4.85 -23.97
C GLU A 343 -2.77 6.06 -23.00
N CYS A 344 -1.86 7.02 -23.11
CA CYS A 344 -1.79 8.15 -22.19
C CYS A 344 -3.07 9.00 -22.20
N GLY A 345 -3.62 9.27 -21.02
CA GLY A 345 -4.87 10.02 -20.84
C GLY A 345 -6.14 9.21 -21.12
N THR A 346 -6.03 7.91 -21.41
CA THR A 346 -7.19 7.02 -21.51
C THR A 346 -7.79 6.78 -20.13
N VAL A 347 -9.11 6.98 -20.02
CA VAL A 347 -9.86 6.71 -18.79
C VAL A 347 -10.34 5.26 -18.83
N VAL A 348 -9.98 4.49 -17.81
CA VAL A 348 -10.25 3.06 -17.69
C VAL A 348 -11.12 2.80 -16.46
N PRO A 349 -12.22 2.03 -16.58
CA PRO A 349 -12.97 1.57 -15.42
C PRO A 349 -12.09 0.74 -14.48
N LEU A 350 -12.27 0.92 -13.17
CA LEU A 350 -11.40 0.29 -12.17
C LEU A 350 -11.29 -1.23 -12.33
N GLY A 351 -12.40 -1.91 -12.61
CA GLY A 351 -12.42 -3.36 -12.82
C GLY A 351 -11.62 -3.82 -14.04
N GLU A 352 -11.64 -3.05 -15.14
CA GLU A 352 -10.81 -3.32 -16.33
C GLU A 352 -9.33 -3.10 -16.02
N GLY A 353 -9.02 -2.05 -15.26
CA GLY A 353 -7.70 -1.81 -14.71
C GLY A 353 -7.17 -3.00 -13.90
N TRP A 354 -7.98 -3.61 -13.05
CA TRP A 354 -7.59 -4.75 -12.19
C TRP A 354 -7.25 -6.01 -12.97
N LEU A 355 -8.05 -6.32 -13.98
CA LEU A 355 -7.84 -7.51 -14.81
C LEU A 355 -6.74 -7.29 -15.85
N GLY A 356 -6.52 -6.02 -16.23
CA GLY A 356 -5.76 -5.67 -17.41
C GLY A 356 -6.61 -5.94 -18.65
N HIS A 357 -6.43 -5.13 -19.68
CA HIS A 357 -7.06 -5.45 -20.94
C HIS A 357 -6.43 -6.73 -21.51
N ALA A 358 -7.26 -7.73 -21.75
CA ALA A 358 -6.99 -8.74 -22.78
C ALA A 358 -7.16 -8.06 -24.14
N PHE A 359 -6.26 -7.14 -24.50
CA PHE A 359 -6.18 -6.72 -25.89
C PHE A 359 -5.59 -7.88 -26.67
N ALA A 360 -6.38 -8.34 -27.65
CA ALA A 360 -6.08 -9.45 -28.53
C ALA A 360 -4.69 -9.30 -29.18
N ALA A 361 -4.09 -10.45 -29.44
CA ALA A 361 -2.82 -10.65 -30.14
C ALA A 361 -2.69 -9.88 -31.46
#